data_AF-A0A2W4KC70-F1
#
_entry.id   AF-A0A2W4KC70-F1
#
_cell.length_a   1.000
_cell.length_b   1.000
_cell.length_c   1.000
_cell.angle_alpha   90.00
_cell.angle_beta   90.00
_cell.angle_gamma   90.00
#
_symmetry.space_group_name_H-M   'P 1'
#
loop_
_entity.id
_entity.type
_entity.pdbx_description
1 polymer ?
#
loop_
_entity_poly.entity_id
_entity_poly.type
_entity_poly.pdbx_seq_one_letter_code
_entity_poly.pdbx_strand_id
1 'polypeptide(L)'
;RVLSGTDYRGQFPGSTRLVSIGGTTVTYQAVKAVRESGGCAISVSDAEAAEARRALARAGVYAEASSATVLAAAYHLREQGWLDAGDRVVLIVTSHGFKGPAVR
;
A
#
# COMPACT_ATOMS: atom_id res chain seq x y z
N ARG A 1 -7.24 -2.50 12.70
CA ARG A 1 -8.61 -2.35 13.27
C ARG A 1 -9.50 -3.52 12.86
N VAL A 2 -9.94 -3.62 11.61
CA VAL A 2 -10.79 -4.75 11.15
C VAL A 2 -10.15 -6.12 11.35
N LEU A 3 -8.87 -6.26 10.99
CA LEU A 3 -8.11 -7.50 11.21
C LEU A 3 -7.95 -7.86 12.70
N SER A 4 -8.17 -6.89 13.61
CA SER A 4 -8.11 -7.06 15.06
C SER A 4 -9.49 -7.32 15.68
N GLY A 5 -10.53 -7.57 14.88
CA GLY A 5 -11.87 -7.95 15.35
C GLY A 5 -12.96 -6.88 15.22
N THR A 6 -12.64 -5.66 14.78
CA THR A 6 -13.66 -4.65 14.49
C THR A 6 -14.53 -5.07 13.29
N ASP A 7 -15.84 -4.79 13.35
CA ASP A 7 -16.75 -5.01 12.20
C ASP A 7 -16.30 -4.18 10.98
N TYR A 8 -16.11 -4.86 9.85
CA TYR A 8 -15.63 -4.25 8.61
C TYR A 8 -16.65 -3.30 7.96
N ARG A 9 -17.94 -3.43 8.31
CA ARG A 9 -19.04 -2.60 7.79
C ARG A 9 -19.08 -1.20 8.40
N GLY A 10 -18.19 -0.91 9.35
CA GLY A 10 -18.04 0.41 9.94
C GLY A 10 -17.38 1.43 9.00
N GLN A 11 -17.27 2.66 9.49
CA GLN A 11 -16.47 3.71 8.86
C GLN A 11 -15.15 3.89 9.62
N PHE A 12 -14.10 4.14 8.86
CA PHE A 12 -12.73 4.30 9.33
C PHE A 12 -12.21 5.65 8.86
N PRO A 13 -12.58 6.74 9.55
CA PRO A 13 -12.15 8.08 9.15
C PRO A 13 -10.62 8.22 9.26
N GLY A 14 -10.07 8.92 8.27
CA GLY A 14 -8.65 9.21 8.10
C GLY A 14 -8.47 10.14 6.90
N SER A 15 -7.28 10.72 6.76
CA SER A 15 -6.95 11.58 5.62
C SER A 15 -5.59 11.18 5.06
N THR A 16 -5.48 11.20 3.73
CA THR A 16 -4.26 10.87 2.99
C THR A 16 -4.33 11.55 1.62
N ARG A 17 -3.16 11.86 1.04
CA ARG A 17 -3.04 12.31 -0.36
C ARG A 17 -3.10 11.14 -1.37
N LEU A 18 -3.18 9.90 -0.90
CA LEU A 18 -3.21 8.67 -1.71
C LEU A 18 -4.64 8.36 -2.18
N VAL A 19 -5.12 9.17 -3.13
CA VAL A 19 -6.54 9.22 -3.52
C VAL A 19 -7.15 7.88 -3.93
N SER A 20 -6.40 6.98 -4.57
CA SER A 20 -6.93 5.71 -5.05
C SER A 20 -7.21 4.70 -3.93
N ILE A 21 -6.63 4.91 -2.76
CA ILE A 21 -6.78 4.05 -1.57
C ILE A 21 -7.22 4.83 -0.32
N GLY A 22 -7.59 6.11 -0.48
CA GLY A 22 -7.98 7.02 0.59
C GLY A 22 -9.45 6.91 1.03
N GLY A 23 -10.08 5.75 0.80
CA GLY A 23 -11.46 5.50 1.24
C GLY A 23 -11.57 5.29 2.75
N THR A 24 -12.77 5.48 3.30
CA THR A 24 -13.07 5.29 4.73
C THR A 24 -13.77 3.96 5.03
N THR A 25 -13.83 3.05 4.07
CA THR A 25 -14.51 1.76 4.19
C THR A 25 -13.56 0.60 3.89
N VAL A 26 -13.96 -0.60 4.28
CA VAL A 26 -13.22 -1.84 4.00
C VAL A 26 -14.13 -2.81 3.26
N THR A 27 -13.61 -3.50 2.25
CA THR A 27 -14.36 -4.51 1.52
C THR A 27 -14.27 -5.86 2.23
N TYR A 28 -15.35 -6.64 2.18
CA TYR A 28 -15.33 -8.03 2.67
C TYR A 28 -14.25 -8.85 1.96
N GLN A 29 -14.08 -8.63 0.65
CA GLN A 29 -13.09 -9.30 -0.19
C GLN A 29 -11.67 -9.09 0.33
N ALA A 30 -11.30 -7.87 0.74
CA ALA A 30 -9.97 -7.59 1.29
C ALA A 30 -9.75 -8.33 2.61
N VAL A 31 -10.74 -8.32 3.52
CA VAL A 31 -10.66 -9.02 4.81
C VAL A 31 -10.53 -10.52 4.60
N LYS A 32 -11.35 -11.08 3.71
CA LYS A 32 -11.33 -12.50 3.36
C LYS A 32 -9.98 -12.90 2.77
N ALA A 33 -9.47 -12.17 1.79
CA ALA A 33 -8.19 -12.45 1.15
C ALA A 33 -7.01 -12.45 2.13
N VAL A 34 -6.94 -11.46 3.03
CA VAL A 34 -5.87 -11.40 4.05
C VAL A 34 -5.96 -12.59 5.01
N ARG A 35 -7.17 -12.95 5.46
CA ARG A 35 -7.36 -14.09 6.39
C ARG A 35 -7.04 -15.43 5.74
N GLU A 36 -7.54 -15.67 4.53
CA GLU A 36 -7.34 -16.95 3.81
C GLU A 36 -5.89 -17.16 3.39
N SER A 37 -5.16 -16.08 3.07
CA SER A 37 -3.73 -16.15 2.75
C SER A 37 -2.83 -16.25 3.99
N GLY A 38 -3.35 -16.06 5.19
CA GLY A 38 -2.53 -15.90 6.40
C GLY A 38 -1.65 -14.63 6.37
N GLY A 39 -1.96 -13.69 5.48
CA GLY A 39 -1.20 -12.46 5.29
C GLY A 39 -1.52 -11.38 6.32
N CYS A 40 -1.06 -10.17 6.03
CA CYS A 40 -1.28 -9.00 6.87
C CYS A 40 -1.66 -7.76 6.05
N ALA A 41 -1.99 -6.69 6.75
CA ALA A 41 -2.14 -5.36 6.17
C ALA A 41 -1.35 -4.36 7.02
N ILE A 42 -0.63 -3.46 6.36
CA ILE A 42 0.16 -2.41 7.00
C ILE A 42 -0.25 -1.04 6.45
N SER A 43 -0.05 0.00 7.25
CA SER A 43 -0.29 1.39 6.84
C SER A 43 0.99 2.01 6.29
N VAL A 44 0.87 2.78 5.22
CA VAL A 44 1.94 3.58 4.63
C VAL A 44 1.52 5.04 4.67
N SER A 45 2.39 5.92 5.15
CA SER A 45 2.17 7.37 5.20
C SER A 45 2.38 8.04 3.83
N ASP A 46 1.85 9.24 3.67
CA ASP A 46 2.05 10.05 2.45
C ASP A 46 3.54 10.30 2.16
N ALA A 47 4.37 10.46 3.20
CA ALA A 47 5.80 10.71 3.06
C ALA A 47 6.55 9.46 2.54
N GLU A 48 6.23 8.30 3.09
CA GLU A 48 6.79 7.01 2.66
C GLU A 48 6.37 6.68 1.23
N ALA A 49 5.10 6.91 0.88
CA ALA A 49 4.63 6.75 -0.49
C ALA A 49 5.35 7.67 -1.47
N ALA A 50 5.64 8.92 -1.08
CA ALA A 50 6.40 9.86 -1.90
C ALA A 50 7.85 9.40 -2.11
N GLU A 51 8.51 8.87 -1.07
CA GLU A 51 9.86 8.33 -1.22
C GLU A 51 9.89 7.04 -2.05
N ALA A 52 8.95 6.13 -1.81
CA ALA A 52 8.80 4.92 -2.62
C ALA A 52 8.59 5.26 -4.10
N ARG A 53 7.75 6.26 -4.39
CA ARG A 53 7.55 6.73 -5.77
C ARG A 53 8.84 7.27 -6.38
N ARG A 54 9.62 8.07 -5.65
CA ARG A 54 10.93 8.56 -6.13
C ARG A 54 11.91 7.41 -6.37
N ALA A 55 11.94 6.41 -5.48
CA ALA A 55 12.80 5.24 -5.61
C ALA A 55 12.42 4.41 -6.85
N LEU A 56 11.14 4.13 -7.07
CA LEU A 56 10.66 3.44 -8.28
C LEU A 56 11.01 4.23 -9.55
N ALA A 57 10.83 5.55 -9.54
CA ALA A 57 11.17 6.39 -10.70
C ALA A 57 12.67 6.34 -11.03
N ARG A 58 13.55 6.37 -10.02
CA ARG A 58 15.01 6.18 -10.20
C ARG A 58 15.35 4.79 -10.78
N ALA A 59 14.51 3.79 -10.53
CA ALA A 59 14.63 2.46 -11.10
C ALA A 59 13.92 2.28 -12.47
N GLY A 60 13.42 3.36 -13.08
CA GLY A 60 12.76 3.33 -14.38
C GLY A 60 11.26 3.01 -14.35
N VAL A 61 10.66 2.89 -13.17
CA VAL A 61 9.22 2.63 -12.99
C VAL A 61 8.52 3.90 -12.50
N TYR A 62 7.90 4.65 -13.42
CA TYR A 62 7.16 5.85 -13.05
C TYR A 62 5.73 5.51 -12.62
N ALA A 63 5.54 5.27 -11.32
CA ALA A 63 4.26 4.91 -10.70
C ALA A 63 3.46 6.11 -10.17
N GLU A 64 2.13 5.95 -10.10
CA GLU A 64 1.25 6.84 -9.32
C GLU A 64 1.50 6.64 -7.80
N ALA A 65 1.15 7.63 -6.97
CA ALA A 65 1.52 7.67 -5.54
C ALA A 65 0.93 6.51 -4.72
N SER A 66 -0.36 6.22 -4.86
CA SER A 66 -1.04 5.10 -4.21
C SER A 66 -0.45 3.77 -4.68
N SER A 67 -0.16 3.66 -5.97
CA SER A 67 0.45 2.47 -6.59
C SER A 67 1.89 2.24 -6.13
N ALA A 68 2.62 3.28 -5.73
CA ALA A 68 3.99 3.17 -5.24
C ALA A 68 4.10 2.66 -3.78
N THR A 69 3.00 2.69 -3.02
CA THR A 69 2.98 2.28 -1.59
C THR A 69 3.48 0.87 -1.35
N VAL A 70 3.32 -0.03 -2.31
CA VAL A 70 3.76 -1.43 -2.23
C VAL A 70 5.27 -1.56 -1.99
N LEU A 71 6.09 -0.62 -2.47
CA LEU A 71 7.53 -0.65 -2.21
C LEU A 71 7.86 -0.24 -0.77
N ALA A 72 7.23 0.81 -0.25
CA ALA A 72 7.36 1.18 1.16
C ALA A 72 6.87 0.03 2.06
N ALA A 73 5.74 -0.58 1.71
CA ALA A 73 5.20 -1.72 2.43
C ALA A 73 6.19 -2.91 2.47
N ALA A 74 6.86 -3.22 1.35
CA ALA A 74 7.86 -4.27 1.31
C ALA A 74 9.06 -3.98 2.24
N TYR A 75 9.51 -2.73 2.34
CA TYR A 75 10.57 -2.35 3.28
C TYR A 75 10.13 -2.56 4.73
N HIS A 76 8.93 -2.09 5.10
CA HIS A 76 8.35 -2.33 6.44
C HIS A 76 8.28 -3.82 6.78
N LEU A 77 7.77 -4.64 5.86
CA LEU A 77 7.62 -6.08 6.10
C LEU A 77 8.99 -6.76 6.24
N ARG A 78 10.00 -6.34 5.48
CA ARG A 78 11.36 -6.84 5.66
C ARG A 78 11.94 -6.44 7.02
N GLU A 79 11.79 -5.19 7.42
CA GLU A 79 12.28 -4.68 8.72
C GLU A 79 11.60 -5.38 9.90
N GLN A 80 10.33 -5.76 9.74
CA GLN A 80 9.54 -6.49 10.74
C GLN A 80 9.77 -8.00 10.71
N GLY A 81 10.62 -8.52 9.82
CA GLY A 81 10.89 -9.96 9.70
C GLY A 81 9.76 -10.77 9.07
N TRP A 82 8.82 -10.13 8.37
CA TRP A 82 7.80 -10.80 7.56
C TRP A 82 8.34 -11.29 6.21
N LEU A 83 9.43 -10.70 5.73
CA LEU A 83 10.08 -11.06 4.47
C LEU A 83 11.57 -11.34 4.71
N ASP A 84 12.03 -12.50 4.29
CA ASP A 84 13.43 -12.91 4.35
C ASP A 84 14.21 -12.49 3.10
N ALA A 85 15.53 -12.42 3.22
CA ALA A 85 16.40 -12.01 2.11
C ALA A 85 16.31 -12.94 0.86
N GLY A 86 15.86 -14.18 1.04
CA GLY A 86 15.67 -15.16 -0.02
C GLY A 86 14.28 -15.14 -0.66
N ASP A 87 13.34 -14.35 -0.15
CA ASP A 87 11.96 -14.34 -0.62
C ASP A 87 11.84 -13.71 -2.01
N ARG A 88 10.93 -14.27 -2.81
CA ARG A 88 10.55 -13.69 -4.09
C ARG A 88 9.28 -12.88 -3.91
N VAL A 89 9.42 -11.57 -4.01
CA VAL A 89 8.32 -10.63 -3.77
C VAL A 89 7.87 -10.02 -5.09
N VAL A 90 6.56 -10.05 -5.35
CA VAL A 90 5.95 -9.37 -6.50
C VAL A 90 5.20 -8.14 -6.01
N LEU A 91 5.63 -6.97 -6.48
CA LEU A 91 4.97 -5.70 -6.18
C LEU A 91 4.02 -5.32 -7.32
N ILE A 92 2.72 -5.22 -7.02
CA ILE A 92 1.70 -4.91 -8.02
C ILE A 92 1.53 -3.39 -8.12
N VAL A 93 2.06 -2.80 -9.20
CA VAL A 93 1.88 -1.39 -9.53
C VAL A 93 0.72 -1.26 -10.52
N THR A 94 -0.40 -0.71 -10.09
CA THR A 94 -1.65 -0.71 -10.87
C THR A 94 -1.82 0.51 -11.77
N SER A 95 -1.12 1.62 -11.51
CA SER A 95 -1.21 2.84 -12.32
C SER A 95 0.15 3.53 -12.52
N HIS A 96 0.29 4.17 -13.68
CA HIS A 96 1.45 4.98 -14.04
C HIS A 96 1.36 6.41 -13.49
N GLY A 97 2.52 7.06 -13.32
CA GLY A 97 2.65 8.39 -12.72
C GLY A 97 2.11 9.54 -13.57
N PHE A 98 1.83 9.32 -14.87
CA PHE A 98 1.22 10.35 -15.74
C PHE A 98 -0.27 10.63 -15.46
N LYS A 99 -0.89 9.87 -14.55
CA LYS A 99 -2.34 9.96 -14.26
C LYS A 99 -2.71 11.04 -13.24
N GLY A 100 -1.74 11.76 -12.69
CA GLY A 100 -1.94 12.85 -11.73
C GLY A 100 -1.58 14.22 -12.31
N PRO A 101 -2.00 15.34 -11.67
CA PRO A 101 -1.50 16.66 -12.04
C PRO A 101 0.03 16.62 -12.02
N ALA A 102 0.67 17.24 -13.03
CA ALA A 102 2.11 17.40 -13.04
C ALA A 102 2.52 18.04 -11.70
N VAL A 103 3.26 17.29 -10.88
CA VAL A 103 3.93 17.87 -9.73
C VAL A 103 4.94 18.84 -10.34
N ARG A 104 4.62 20.13 -10.29
CA ARG A 104 5.59 21.20 -10.54
C ARG A 104 6.54 21.27 -9.37
#